data_AF-A0A9P5ZZT1-F1
#
_entry.id   AF-A0A9P5ZZT1-F1
#
_cell.length_a   1.000
_cell.length_b   1.000
_cell.length_c   1.000
_cell.angle_alpha   90.00
_cell.angle_beta   90.00
_cell.angle_gamma   90.00
#
_symmetry.space_group_name_H-M   'P 1'
#
loop_
_entity.id
_entity.type
_entity.pdbx_description
1 polymer ?
#
loop_
_entity_poly.entity_id
_entity_poly.type
_entity_poly.pdbx_seq_one_letter_code
_entity_poly.pdbx_strand_id
1 'polypeptide(L)'
;MPGIFSKLLPVIGSAYGAQILFASIFVPQHNDKFYDLCGSVGYLSTIGMSLYFPALKATYLEGTLASLPSILSFAPRQVLVSAALGLWTARLGTYLASRAIQAGGDSRFDEIKMQPRRFSFYWVAQATWILLVGLPVYLCNIAPVGIHPPLGTRDYAAMGLFAGSFIFEVVADMQKHYWRKAKDAKQHDEKFITSGLWGISRHPNYVGEIGVQTAIWLLSTSSLQAAYYPRGMVALAMASPLFTYYILRKLSGVPPLERQGDKRFGSDPKWQDYKRTVPVFWPWGGYQA
;
A
#
# COMPACT_ATOMS: atom_id res chain seq x y z
N MET A 1 8.27 -28.69 8.78
CA MET A 1 7.31 -28.05 7.83
C MET A 1 6.16 -27.29 8.52
N PRO A 2 5.58 -27.69 9.67
CA PRO A 2 4.48 -26.93 10.32
C PRO A 2 4.84 -25.54 10.89
N GLY A 3 6.13 -25.16 10.92
CA GLY A 3 6.62 -24.00 11.68
C GLY A 3 6.88 -22.71 10.89
N ILE A 4 6.65 -22.66 9.57
CA ILE A 4 6.93 -21.45 8.78
C ILE A 4 5.79 -20.44 8.94
N PHE A 5 4.55 -20.88 8.74
CA PHE A 5 3.38 -20.01 8.86
C PHE A 5 3.11 -19.57 10.30
N SER A 6 3.53 -20.35 11.30
CA SER A 6 3.45 -19.92 12.71
C SER A 6 4.31 -18.69 12.99
N LYS A 7 5.38 -18.45 12.22
CA LYS A 7 6.18 -17.22 12.31
C LYS A 7 5.46 -15.97 11.79
N LEU A 8 4.33 -16.12 11.08
CA LEU A 8 3.47 -14.99 10.70
C LEU A 8 2.48 -14.60 11.81
N LEU A 9 2.24 -15.46 12.82
CA LEU A 9 1.29 -15.16 13.90
C LEU A 9 1.58 -13.83 14.62
N PRO A 10 2.85 -13.46 14.93
CA PRO A 10 3.15 -12.17 15.56
C PRO A 10 2.86 -10.98 14.63
N VAL A 11 3.05 -11.16 13.32
CA VAL A 11 2.74 -10.16 12.30
C VAL A 11 1.22 -9.97 12.21
N ILE A 12 0.47 -11.06 12.13
CA ILE A 12 -1.00 -11.06 12.12
C ILE A 12 -1.54 -10.44 13.41
N GLY A 13 -1.03 -10.87 14.56
CA GLY A 13 -1.40 -10.33 15.88
C GLY A 13 -1.11 -8.83 15.99
N SER A 14 0.03 -8.37 15.47
CA SER A 14 0.35 -6.93 15.43
C SER A 14 -0.60 -6.15 14.54
N ALA A 15 -0.91 -6.65 13.34
CA ALA A 15 -1.81 -5.98 12.40
C ALA A 15 -3.21 -5.81 13.00
N TYR A 16 -3.83 -6.91 13.45
CA TYR A 16 -5.18 -6.85 14.02
C TYR A 16 -5.19 -6.15 15.38
N GLY A 17 -4.21 -6.40 16.24
CA GLY A 17 -4.11 -5.76 17.55
C GLY A 17 -4.00 -4.24 17.45
N ALA A 18 -3.14 -3.72 16.55
CA ALA A 18 -3.02 -2.30 16.31
C ALA A 18 -4.33 -1.69 15.77
N GLN A 19 -4.97 -2.31 14.77
CA GLN A 19 -6.20 -1.76 14.21
C GLN A 19 -7.39 -1.83 15.16
N ILE A 20 -7.48 -2.87 16.02
CA ILE A 20 -8.50 -2.94 17.07
C ILE A 20 -8.27 -1.85 18.11
N LEU A 21 -7.02 -1.58 18.50
CA LEU A 21 -6.68 -0.50 19.40
C LEU A 21 -7.03 0.87 18.80
N PHE A 22 -6.74 1.10 17.52
CA PHE A 22 -7.13 2.35 16.86
C PHE A 22 -8.65 2.48 16.73
N ALA A 23 -9.35 1.38 16.40
CA ALA A 23 -10.81 1.37 16.34
C ALA A 23 -11.44 1.72 17.70
N SER A 24 -10.92 1.20 18.82
CA SER A 24 -11.45 1.49 20.15
C SER A 24 -11.30 2.96 20.55
N ILE A 25 -10.29 3.65 20.00
CA ILE A 25 -10.06 5.08 20.22
C ILE A 25 -10.96 5.92 19.29
N PHE A 26 -10.95 5.65 17.98
CA PHE A 26 -11.50 6.56 16.98
C PHE A 26 -12.96 6.29 16.58
N VAL A 27 -13.45 5.06 16.73
CA VAL A 27 -14.86 4.73 16.43
C VAL A 27 -15.83 5.46 17.37
N PRO A 28 -15.62 5.50 18.70
CA PRO A 28 -16.49 6.26 19.61
C PRO A 28 -16.48 7.76 19.34
N GLN A 29 -15.41 8.28 18.74
CA GLN A 29 -15.25 9.70 18.41
C GLN A 29 -15.80 10.05 17.03
N HIS A 30 -16.28 9.07 16.24
CA HIS A 30 -16.65 9.25 14.84
C HIS A 30 -15.54 9.92 14.01
N ASN A 31 -14.27 9.63 14.33
CA ASN A 31 -13.13 10.35 13.79
C ASN A 31 -12.37 9.50 12.76
N ASP A 32 -12.46 9.89 11.49
CA ASP A 32 -11.82 9.19 10.37
C ASP A 32 -10.49 9.82 9.91
N LYS A 33 -10.11 10.99 10.46
CA LYS A 33 -8.95 11.78 10.00
C LYS A 33 -7.62 11.04 10.06
N PHE A 34 -7.49 10.12 11.02
CA PHE A 34 -6.26 9.37 11.28
C PHE A 34 -6.28 7.96 10.69
N TYR A 35 -7.35 7.56 10.00
CA TYR A 35 -7.54 6.21 9.50
C TYR A 35 -6.36 5.75 8.62
N ASP A 36 -5.96 6.55 7.63
CA ASP A 36 -4.85 6.19 6.72
C ASP A 36 -3.47 6.22 7.43
N LEU A 37 -3.29 7.11 8.43
CA LEU A 37 -2.08 7.18 9.24
C LEU A 37 -1.92 5.93 10.12
N CYS A 38 -3.00 5.49 10.77
CA CYS A 38 -3.07 4.26 11.55
C CYS A 38 -2.80 3.01 10.69
N GLY A 39 -3.24 3.02 9.43
CA GLY A 39 -2.86 2.00 8.46
C GLY A 39 -1.35 1.95 8.24
N SER A 40 -0.72 3.12 8.11
CA SER A 40 0.73 3.25 7.92
C SER A 40 1.52 2.78 9.14
N VAL A 41 1.05 3.11 10.34
CA VAL A 41 1.60 2.56 11.59
C VAL A 41 1.48 1.04 11.59
N GLY A 42 0.36 0.49 11.11
CA GLY A 42 0.18 -0.96 10.98
C GLY A 42 1.18 -1.62 10.03
N TYR A 43 1.52 -1.01 8.89
CA TYR A 43 2.59 -1.52 8.03
C TYR A 43 3.97 -1.46 8.70
N LEU A 44 4.30 -0.35 9.34
CA LEU A 44 5.59 -0.20 10.03
C LEU A 44 5.74 -1.17 11.20
N SER A 45 4.66 -1.38 11.98
CA SER A 45 4.64 -2.33 13.09
C SER A 45 4.80 -3.76 12.61
N THR A 46 4.11 -4.14 11.53
CA THR A 46 4.20 -5.50 10.96
C THR A 46 5.55 -5.78 10.30
N ILE A 47 6.17 -4.78 9.64
CA ILE A 47 7.57 -4.87 9.19
C ILE A 47 8.49 -5.14 10.40
N GLY A 48 8.39 -4.31 11.44
CA GLY A 48 9.20 -4.47 12.66
C GLY A 48 9.00 -5.85 13.31
N MET A 49 7.75 -6.29 13.47
CA MET A 49 7.44 -7.60 14.04
C MET A 49 7.97 -8.75 13.19
N SER A 50 7.91 -8.64 11.86
CA SER A 50 8.43 -9.69 10.98
C SER A 50 9.96 -9.87 11.06
N LEU A 51 10.70 -8.81 11.39
CA LEU A 51 12.17 -8.83 11.53
C LEU A 51 12.63 -9.15 12.96
N TYR A 52 12.01 -8.52 13.95
CA TYR A 52 12.53 -8.47 15.32
C TYR A 52 11.82 -9.40 16.29
N PHE A 53 10.69 -10.02 15.92
CA PHE A 53 9.98 -10.90 16.84
C PHE A 53 10.82 -12.03 17.44
N PRO A 54 11.75 -12.70 16.71
CA PRO A 54 12.60 -13.71 17.33
C PRO A 54 13.41 -13.18 18.52
N ALA A 55 14.00 -11.98 18.39
CA ALA A 55 14.74 -11.34 19.47
C ALA A 55 13.82 -10.89 20.62
N LEU A 56 12.65 -10.33 20.29
CA LEU A 56 11.65 -9.94 21.29
C LEU A 56 11.12 -11.15 22.07
N LYS A 57 10.88 -12.27 21.40
CA LYS A 57 10.45 -13.53 22.03
C LYS A 57 11.52 -14.06 22.98
N ALA A 58 12.78 -14.10 22.53
CA ALA A 58 13.89 -14.54 23.38
C ALA A 58 13.98 -13.71 24.67
N THR A 59 13.95 -12.37 24.54
CA THR A 59 14.08 -11.46 25.69
C THR A 59 12.87 -11.46 26.62
N TYR A 60 11.66 -11.31 26.07
CA TYR A 60 10.46 -11.05 26.89
C TYR A 60 9.64 -12.30 27.22
N LEU A 61 9.71 -13.35 26.40
CA LEU A 61 8.92 -14.57 26.61
C LEU A 61 9.77 -15.74 27.12
N GLU A 62 11.05 -15.80 26.75
CA GLU A 62 11.95 -16.90 27.12
C GLU A 62 13.00 -16.48 28.16
N GLY A 63 13.04 -15.20 28.56
CA GLY A 63 13.95 -14.68 29.58
C GLY A 63 15.44 -14.68 29.18
N THR A 64 15.73 -14.86 27.90
CA THR A 64 17.10 -14.86 27.36
C THR A 64 17.46 -13.45 26.92
N LEU A 65 18.44 -12.81 27.55
CA LEU A 65 18.93 -11.47 27.17
C LEU A 65 19.46 -11.47 25.72
N ALA A 66 18.58 -11.17 24.76
CA ALA A 66 18.91 -10.99 23.36
C ALA A 66 18.89 -9.50 23.02
N SER A 67 19.99 -8.98 22.48
CA SER A 67 20.03 -7.64 21.92
C SER A 67 19.20 -7.60 20.63
N LEU A 68 18.61 -6.44 20.33
CA LEU A 68 17.97 -6.25 19.04
C LEU A 68 19.06 -6.28 17.95
N PRO A 69 18.93 -7.13 16.92
CA PRO A 69 19.89 -7.18 15.83
C PRO A 69 19.99 -5.83 15.11
N SER A 70 21.20 -5.46 14.69
CA SER A 70 21.38 -4.29 13.83
C SER A 70 20.72 -4.51 12.47
N ILE A 71 20.22 -3.45 11.82
CA ILE A 71 19.66 -3.53 10.46
C ILE A 71 20.63 -4.19 9.48
N LEU A 72 21.93 -3.99 9.67
CA LEU A 72 23.00 -4.52 8.81
C LEU A 72 23.23 -6.03 9.00
N SER A 73 22.65 -6.64 10.04
CA SER A 73 22.74 -8.08 10.27
C SER A 73 21.67 -8.88 9.53
N PHE A 74 20.67 -8.22 8.95
CA PHE A 74 19.68 -8.87 8.09
C PHE A 74 20.22 -9.06 6.67
N ALA A 75 19.61 -9.99 5.93
CA ALA A 75 19.98 -10.18 4.54
C ALA A 75 19.68 -8.90 3.73
N PRO A 76 20.53 -8.51 2.75
CA PRO A 76 20.31 -7.29 1.96
C PRO A 76 18.90 -7.20 1.37
N ARG A 77 18.36 -8.34 0.93
CA ARG A 77 16.99 -8.44 0.41
C ARG A 77 15.92 -8.10 1.44
N GLN A 78 16.05 -8.57 2.69
CA GLN A 78 15.11 -8.26 3.78
C GLN A 78 15.09 -6.76 4.06
N VAL A 79 16.27 -6.14 4.08
CA VAL A 79 16.41 -4.69 4.24
C VAL A 79 15.74 -3.97 3.07
N LEU A 80 16.01 -4.37 1.83
CA LEU A 80 15.47 -3.71 0.64
C LEU A 80 13.93 -3.83 0.53
N VAL A 81 13.34 -5.01 0.74
CA VAL A 81 11.88 -5.16 0.67
C VAL A 81 11.17 -4.41 1.81
N SER A 82 11.78 -4.38 3.01
CA SER A 82 11.26 -3.64 4.15
C SER A 82 11.37 -2.13 3.94
N ALA A 83 12.48 -1.66 3.39
CA ALA A 83 12.68 -0.26 3.02
C ALA A 83 11.71 0.17 1.91
N ALA A 84 11.50 -0.66 0.89
CA ALA A 84 10.56 -0.37 -0.19
C ALA A 84 9.12 -0.18 0.32
N LEU A 85 8.63 -1.12 1.14
CA LEU A 85 7.30 -1.00 1.75
C LEU A 85 7.22 0.16 2.76
N GLY A 86 8.27 0.34 3.57
CA GLY A 86 8.39 1.42 4.56
C GLY A 86 8.37 2.82 3.93
N LEU A 87 9.14 3.03 2.86
CA LEU A 87 9.16 4.29 2.10
C LEU A 87 7.81 4.57 1.44
N TRP A 88 7.22 3.55 0.82
CA TRP A 88 5.90 3.67 0.20
C TRP A 88 4.82 4.01 1.23
N THR A 89 4.74 3.27 2.35
CA THR A 89 3.71 3.52 3.36
C THR A 89 3.90 4.85 4.07
N ALA A 90 5.14 5.27 4.34
CA ALA A 90 5.41 6.57 4.95
C ALA A 90 4.95 7.70 4.03
N ARG A 91 5.33 7.64 2.75
CA ARG A 91 4.94 8.63 1.74
C ARG A 91 3.42 8.70 1.55
N LEU A 92 2.78 7.56 1.28
CA LEU A 92 1.35 7.52 0.98
C LEU A 92 0.52 7.85 2.22
N GLY A 93 0.90 7.32 3.38
CA GLY A 93 0.28 7.60 4.66
C GLY A 93 0.29 9.07 5.03
N THR A 94 1.46 9.72 4.95
CA THR A 94 1.59 11.15 5.25
C THR A 94 0.78 12.00 4.26
N TYR A 95 0.79 11.66 2.96
CA TYR A 95 0.03 12.38 1.95
C TYR A 95 -1.49 12.28 2.21
N LEU A 96 -2.01 11.08 2.46
CA LEU A 96 -3.44 10.87 2.70
C LEU A 96 -3.90 11.49 4.03
N ALA A 97 -3.12 11.33 5.10
CA ALA A 97 -3.43 11.92 6.40
C ALA A 97 -3.43 13.45 6.35
N SER A 98 -2.42 14.06 5.72
CA SER A 98 -2.36 15.52 5.54
C SER A 98 -3.61 16.03 4.83
N ARG A 99 -4.04 15.35 3.76
CA ARG A 99 -5.24 15.68 3.01
C ARG A 99 -6.52 15.53 3.84
N ALA A 100 -6.67 14.43 4.58
CA ALA A 100 -7.84 14.19 5.42
C ALA A 100 -7.95 15.23 6.55
N ILE A 101 -6.83 15.58 7.20
CA ILE A 101 -6.80 16.61 8.23
C ILE A 101 -7.22 17.97 7.65
N GLN A 102 -6.67 18.37 6.50
CA GLN A 102 -7.01 19.63 5.83
C GLN A 102 -8.48 19.68 5.39
N ALA A 103 -9.03 18.57 4.91
CA ALA A 103 -10.42 18.48 4.46
C ALA A 103 -11.43 18.31 5.62
N GLY A 104 -10.97 18.17 6.87
CA GLY A 104 -11.82 17.91 8.02
C GLY A 104 -12.31 16.45 8.13
N GLY A 105 -11.81 15.55 7.29
CA GLY A 105 -12.17 14.14 7.20
C GLY A 105 -12.00 13.63 5.76
N ASP A 106 -12.27 12.35 5.56
CA ASP A 106 -12.37 11.72 4.26
C ASP A 106 -13.83 11.41 3.94
N SER A 107 -14.31 11.98 2.83
CA SER A 107 -15.68 11.82 2.34
C SER A 107 -16.15 10.38 2.19
N ARG A 108 -15.22 9.42 2.06
CA ARG A 108 -15.53 7.97 2.05
C ARG A 108 -16.22 7.51 3.34
N PHE A 109 -15.95 8.18 4.46
CA PHE A 109 -16.42 7.78 5.79
C PHE A 109 -17.57 8.61 6.33
N ASP A 110 -18.04 9.65 5.63
CA ASP A 110 -19.02 10.60 6.19
C ASP A 110 -20.30 9.93 6.72
N GLU A 111 -20.86 8.98 5.98
CA GLU A 111 -22.03 8.20 6.42
C GLU A 111 -21.65 7.00 7.30
N ILE A 112 -20.45 6.47 7.11
CA ILE A 112 -19.99 5.21 7.70
C ILE A 112 -19.58 5.43 9.16
N LYS A 113 -18.91 6.55 9.45
CA LYS A 113 -18.41 6.88 10.78
C LYS A 113 -19.53 7.00 11.81
N MET A 114 -20.74 7.38 11.38
CA MET A 114 -21.94 7.45 12.22
C MET A 114 -22.51 6.08 12.60
N GLN A 115 -22.01 4.99 12.01
CA GLN A 115 -22.48 3.62 12.22
C GLN A 115 -21.37 2.78 12.85
N PRO A 116 -21.26 2.71 14.19
CA PRO A 116 -20.09 2.12 14.88
C PRO A 116 -19.72 0.72 14.40
N ARG A 117 -20.71 -0.15 14.19
CA ARG A 117 -20.48 -1.52 13.67
C ARG A 117 -19.82 -1.51 12.28
N ARG A 118 -20.31 -0.67 11.37
CA ARG A 118 -19.75 -0.56 10.02
C ARG A 118 -18.39 0.12 10.07
N PHE A 119 -18.23 1.17 10.87
CA PHE A 119 -16.95 1.84 10.99
C PHE A 119 -15.86 0.91 11.55
N SER A 120 -16.13 0.15 12.62
CA SER A 120 -15.22 -0.87 13.15
C SER A 120 -14.83 -1.93 12.11
N PHE A 121 -15.74 -2.32 11.21
CA PHE A 121 -15.41 -3.24 10.13
C PHE A 121 -14.32 -2.70 9.20
N TYR A 122 -14.30 -1.39 8.90
CA TYR A 122 -13.24 -0.81 8.07
C TYR A 122 -11.87 -0.93 8.73
N TRP A 123 -11.76 -0.70 10.04
CA TRP A 123 -10.50 -0.89 10.78
C TRP A 123 -10.00 -2.34 10.73
N VAL A 124 -10.90 -3.32 10.92
CA VAL A 124 -10.55 -4.75 10.81
C VAL A 124 -10.19 -5.14 9.36
N ALA A 125 -10.89 -4.58 8.37
CA ALA A 125 -10.57 -4.76 6.96
C ALA A 125 -9.21 -4.14 6.61
N GLN A 126 -8.83 -3.04 7.24
CA GLN A 126 -7.52 -2.40 7.10
C GLN A 126 -6.38 -3.31 7.59
N ALA A 127 -6.56 -4.02 8.71
CA ALA A 127 -5.59 -5.03 9.15
C ALA A 127 -5.41 -6.14 8.10
N THR A 128 -6.50 -6.59 7.48
CA THR A 128 -6.45 -7.58 6.40
C THR A 128 -5.72 -7.04 5.18
N TRP A 129 -5.96 -5.78 4.81
CA TRP A 129 -5.25 -5.10 3.73
C TRP A 129 -3.74 -5.03 4.01
N ILE A 130 -3.34 -4.61 5.21
CA ILE A 130 -1.93 -4.55 5.63
C ILE A 130 -1.25 -5.92 5.47
N LEU A 131 -1.95 -6.99 5.83
CA LEU A 131 -1.43 -8.35 5.74
C LEU A 131 -1.28 -8.82 4.28
N LEU A 132 -2.28 -8.58 3.44
CA LEU A 132 -2.26 -9.02 2.04
C LEU A 132 -1.23 -8.25 1.22
N VAL A 133 -1.16 -6.93 1.36
CA VAL A 133 -0.22 -6.09 0.60
C VAL A 133 1.22 -6.31 1.07
N GLY A 134 1.45 -6.38 2.38
CA GLY A 134 2.79 -6.61 2.92
C GLY A 134 3.26 -8.06 2.88
N LEU A 135 2.43 -9.01 2.43
CA LEU A 135 2.73 -10.44 2.45
C LEU A 135 4.12 -10.83 1.91
N PRO A 136 4.59 -10.31 0.75
CA PRO A 136 5.92 -10.64 0.23
C PRO A 136 7.05 -10.20 1.17
N VAL A 137 6.88 -9.07 1.85
CA VAL A 137 7.83 -8.53 2.83
C VAL A 137 7.88 -9.42 4.06
N TYR A 138 6.71 -9.76 4.62
CA TYR A 138 6.66 -10.58 5.84
C TYR A 138 7.20 -11.97 5.59
N LEU A 139 6.86 -12.59 4.46
CA LEU A 139 7.45 -13.86 4.06
C LEU A 139 8.96 -13.73 3.91
N CYS A 140 9.48 -12.71 3.23
CA CYS A 140 10.92 -12.49 3.12
C CYS A 140 11.60 -12.31 4.49
N ASN A 141 10.96 -11.62 5.44
CA ASN A 141 11.55 -11.27 6.74
C ASN A 141 11.57 -12.43 7.74
N ILE A 142 10.59 -13.33 7.73
CA ILE A 142 10.55 -14.49 8.64
C ILE A 142 11.56 -15.60 8.27
N ALA A 143 12.13 -15.51 7.07
CA ALA A 143 13.14 -16.43 6.57
C ALA A 143 14.49 -16.17 7.29
N PRO A 144 15.23 -17.23 7.68
CA PRO A 144 16.55 -17.06 8.28
C PRO A 144 17.54 -16.33 7.36
N VAL A 145 18.37 -15.43 7.88
CA VAL A 145 19.33 -14.62 7.08
C VAL A 145 20.19 -15.48 6.14
N GLY A 146 20.70 -16.61 6.62
CA GLY A 146 21.59 -17.49 5.85
C GLY A 146 20.94 -18.24 4.68
N ILE A 147 19.61 -18.23 4.55
CA ILE A 147 18.94 -18.88 3.42
C ILE A 147 18.76 -17.96 2.21
N HIS A 148 18.99 -16.65 2.37
CA HIS A 148 18.79 -15.68 1.31
C HIS A 148 19.91 -15.80 0.27
N PRO A 149 19.58 -16.05 -1.01
CA PRO A 149 20.57 -15.97 -2.07
C PRO A 149 21.13 -14.55 -2.19
N PRO A 150 22.40 -14.40 -2.65
CA PRO A 150 22.95 -13.10 -3.02
C PRO A 150 22.03 -12.32 -3.96
N LEU A 151 22.14 -10.99 -3.96
CA LEU A 151 21.39 -10.17 -4.90
C LEU A 151 21.84 -10.49 -6.34
N GLY A 152 20.87 -10.69 -7.22
CA GLY A 152 21.09 -10.97 -8.64
C GLY A 152 20.36 -9.98 -9.54
N THR A 153 20.47 -10.18 -10.85
CA THR A 153 19.92 -9.28 -11.88
C THR A 153 18.43 -8.99 -11.68
N ARG A 154 17.64 -9.99 -11.26
CA ARG A 154 16.21 -9.81 -10.98
C ARG A 154 15.95 -8.78 -9.89
N ASP A 155 16.83 -8.70 -8.91
CA ASP A 155 16.67 -7.84 -7.74
C ASP A 155 16.94 -6.39 -8.10
N TYR A 156 17.99 -6.16 -8.90
CA TYR A 156 18.26 -4.84 -9.48
C TYR A 156 17.16 -4.39 -10.42
N ALA A 157 16.61 -5.29 -11.25
CA ALA A 157 15.46 -4.98 -12.10
C ALA A 157 14.22 -4.64 -11.27
N ALA A 158 13.96 -5.38 -10.19
CA ALA A 158 12.86 -5.10 -9.27
C ALA A 158 13.05 -3.76 -8.54
N MET A 159 14.28 -3.41 -8.12
CA MET A 159 14.59 -2.10 -7.55
C MET A 159 14.39 -0.97 -8.57
N GLY A 160 14.77 -1.17 -9.83
CA GLY A 160 14.50 -0.23 -10.91
C GLY A 160 13.01 -0.04 -11.15
N LEU A 161 12.23 -1.12 -11.15
CA LEU A 161 10.77 -1.06 -11.22
C LEU A 161 10.18 -0.32 -10.02
N PHE A 162 10.63 -0.61 -8.81
CA PHE A 162 10.19 0.08 -7.59
C PHE A 162 10.45 1.58 -7.70
N ALA A 163 11.67 1.98 -8.03
CA ALA A 163 12.04 3.39 -8.15
C ALA A 163 11.19 4.10 -9.23
N GLY A 164 11.06 3.49 -10.41
CA GLY A 164 10.25 4.04 -11.50
C GLY A 164 8.78 4.17 -11.13
N SER A 165 8.18 3.13 -10.55
CA SER A 165 6.77 3.12 -10.14
C SER A 165 6.49 4.07 -8.97
N PHE A 166 7.41 4.15 -8.00
CA PHE A 166 7.32 5.08 -6.88
C PHE A 166 7.40 6.53 -7.36
N ILE A 167 8.34 6.85 -8.25
CA ILE A 167 8.45 8.19 -8.87
C ILE A 167 7.18 8.50 -9.68
N PHE A 168 6.68 7.53 -10.45
CA PHE A 168 5.45 7.71 -11.24
C PHE A 168 4.24 8.05 -10.35
N GLU A 169 4.08 7.34 -9.23
CA GLU A 169 3.05 7.63 -8.22
C GLU A 169 3.23 9.05 -7.63
N VAL A 170 4.45 9.38 -7.21
CA VAL A 170 4.78 10.68 -6.62
C VAL A 170 4.47 11.83 -7.58
N VAL A 171 4.94 11.73 -8.82
CA VAL A 171 4.73 12.75 -9.85
C VAL A 171 3.25 12.91 -10.18
N ALA A 172 2.50 11.80 -10.28
CA ALA A 172 1.06 11.84 -10.55
C ALA A 172 0.29 12.61 -9.48
N ASP A 173 0.56 12.33 -8.20
CA ASP A 173 -0.07 13.04 -7.09
C ASP A 173 0.38 14.49 -6.99
N MET A 174 1.67 14.79 -7.23
CA MET A 174 2.18 16.16 -7.24
C MET A 174 1.50 16.98 -8.34
N GLN A 175 1.39 16.45 -9.56
CA GLN A 175 0.68 17.10 -10.67
C GLN A 175 -0.76 17.44 -10.27
N LYS A 176 -1.49 16.49 -9.68
CA LYS A 176 -2.87 16.71 -9.22
C LYS A 176 -2.94 17.74 -8.09
N HIS A 177 -2.00 17.71 -7.14
CA HIS A 177 -1.95 18.64 -6.03
C HIS A 177 -1.72 20.08 -6.51
N TYR A 178 -0.69 20.30 -7.34
CA TYR A 178 -0.40 21.64 -7.88
C TYR A 178 -1.49 22.15 -8.79
N TRP A 179 -2.07 21.29 -9.63
CA TRP A 179 -3.23 21.65 -10.47
C TRP A 179 -4.41 22.11 -9.61
N ARG A 180 -4.74 21.39 -8.53
CA ARG A 180 -5.82 21.84 -7.62
C ARG A 180 -5.50 23.17 -6.95
N LYS A 181 -4.27 23.35 -6.47
CA LYS A 181 -3.84 24.59 -5.85
C LYS A 181 -3.92 25.79 -6.81
N ALA A 182 -3.54 25.60 -8.08
CA ALA A 182 -3.66 26.61 -9.12
C ALA A 182 -5.13 26.96 -9.41
N LYS A 183 -6.01 25.95 -9.45
CA LYS A 183 -7.45 26.12 -9.56
C LYS A 183 -8.04 26.94 -8.40
N ASP A 184 -7.68 26.60 -7.16
CA ASP A 184 -8.15 27.30 -5.97
C ASP A 184 -7.67 28.77 -5.95
N ALA A 185 -6.47 29.03 -6.48
CA ALA A 185 -5.93 30.37 -6.70
C ALA A 185 -6.50 31.09 -7.94
N LYS A 186 -7.50 30.50 -8.62
CA LYS A 186 -8.14 31.04 -9.83
C LYS A 186 -7.16 31.32 -10.98
N GLN A 187 -6.09 30.51 -11.09
CA GLN A 187 -5.10 30.64 -12.16
C GLN A 187 -5.55 29.97 -13.47
N HIS A 188 -6.54 29.07 -13.40
CA HIS A 188 -7.18 28.45 -14.56
C HIS A 188 -8.60 28.00 -14.22
N ASP A 189 -9.45 27.83 -15.25
CA ASP A 189 -10.86 27.43 -15.10
C ASP A 189 -11.15 25.97 -15.51
N GLU A 190 -10.10 25.19 -15.79
CA GLU A 190 -10.23 23.78 -16.14
C GLU A 190 -11.02 22.97 -15.09
N LYS A 191 -11.96 22.14 -15.55
CA LYS A 191 -12.86 21.38 -14.66
C LYS A 191 -12.16 20.18 -14.02
N PHE A 192 -11.27 19.52 -14.75
CA PHE A 192 -10.50 18.34 -14.35
C PHE A 192 -9.13 18.36 -15.05
N ILE A 193 -8.14 17.70 -14.44
CA ILE A 193 -6.78 17.58 -14.98
C ILE A 193 -6.74 16.57 -16.12
N THR A 194 -6.09 16.94 -17.23
CA THR A 194 -5.86 16.09 -18.41
C THR A 194 -4.42 16.14 -18.92
N SER A 195 -3.54 16.88 -18.25
CA SER A 195 -2.16 17.10 -18.65
C SER A 195 -1.18 16.25 -17.82
N GLY A 196 0.06 16.14 -18.29
CA GLY A 196 1.09 15.33 -17.63
C GLY A 196 0.73 13.84 -17.65
N LEU A 197 0.95 13.15 -16.52
CA LEU A 197 0.64 11.72 -16.40
C LEU A 197 -0.87 11.45 -16.47
N TRP A 198 -1.69 12.43 -16.11
CA TRP A 198 -3.16 12.34 -16.22
C TRP A 198 -3.63 12.34 -17.68
N GLY A 199 -2.83 12.84 -18.63
CA GLY A 199 -3.10 12.69 -20.06
C GLY A 199 -2.72 11.32 -20.63
N ILE A 200 -1.93 10.53 -19.89
CA ILE A 200 -1.45 9.20 -20.30
C ILE A 200 -2.36 8.10 -19.72
N SER A 201 -2.78 8.28 -18.47
CA SER A 201 -3.64 7.36 -17.72
C SER A 201 -4.62 8.17 -16.88
N ARG A 202 -5.89 7.78 -16.82
CA ARG A 202 -6.87 8.46 -15.98
C ARG A 202 -6.60 8.31 -14.49
N HIS A 203 -5.86 7.27 -14.10
CA HIS A 203 -5.48 7.01 -12.71
C HIS A 203 -3.99 6.64 -12.62
N PRO A 204 -3.07 7.58 -12.92
CA PRO A 204 -1.64 7.29 -13.03
C PRO A 204 -1.02 6.95 -11.67
N ASN A 205 -1.48 7.56 -10.58
CA ASN A 205 -1.03 7.23 -9.23
C ASN A 205 -1.32 5.76 -8.88
N TYR A 206 -2.47 5.20 -9.26
CA TYR A 206 -2.77 3.78 -9.05
C TYR A 206 -1.91 2.84 -9.90
N VAL A 207 -1.52 3.26 -11.11
CA VAL A 207 -0.53 2.51 -11.91
C VAL A 207 0.80 2.43 -11.18
N GLY A 208 1.26 3.54 -10.62
CA GLY A 208 2.45 3.59 -9.77
C GLY A 208 2.34 2.66 -8.56
N GLU A 209 1.22 2.72 -7.84
CA GLU A 209 0.98 1.86 -6.67
C GLU A 209 1.02 0.36 -7.01
N ILE A 210 0.36 -0.06 -8.09
CA ILE A 210 0.39 -1.46 -8.57
C ILE A 210 1.83 -1.87 -8.95
N GLY A 211 2.57 -0.96 -9.60
CA GLY A 211 3.97 -1.18 -9.96
C GLY A 211 4.88 -1.35 -8.74
N VAL A 212 4.67 -0.54 -7.69
CA VAL A 212 5.39 -0.66 -6.41
C VAL A 212 5.16 -2.03 -5.78
N GLN A 213 3.90 -2.49 -5.68
CA GLN A 213 3.61 -3.80 -5.08
C GLN A 213 4.15 -4.95 -5.93
N THR A 214 4.13 -4.80 -7.26
CA THR A 214 4.72 -5.77 -8.19
C THR A 214 6.24 -5.83 -8.02
N ALA A 215 6.91 -4.70 -7.84
CA ALA A 215 8.34 -4.62 -7.60
C ALA A 215 8.75 -5.26 -6.27
N ILE A 216 8.00 -4.99 -5.19
CA ILE A 216 8.23 -5.61 -3.88
C ILE A 216 8.06 -7.13 -3.96
N TRP A 217 7.02 -7.60 -4.66
CA TRP A 217 6.84 -9.02 -4.91
C TRP A 217 8.02 -9.61 -5.70
N LEU A 218 8.43 -9.00 -6.82
CA LEU A 218 9.57 -9.45 -7.62
C LEU A 218 10.86 -9.57 -6.79
N LEU A 219 11.14 -8.56 -5.98
CA LEU A 219 12.33 -8.49 -5.12
C LEU A 219 12.35 -9.56 -4.03
N SER A 220 11.17 -10.04 -3.60
CA SER A 220 11.04 -11.13 -2.64
C SER A 220 11.27 -12.52 -3.26
N THR A 221 11.07 -12.68 -4.57
CA THR A 221 10.95 -14.01 -5.21
C THR A 221 12.15 -14.92 -4.98
N SER A 222 13.38 -14.40 -5.08
CA SER A 222 14.59 -15.20 -4.89
C SER A 222 14.69 -15.80 -3.47
N SER A 223 14.19 -15.10 -2.44
CA SER A 223 14.07 -15.67 -1.09
C SER A 223 12.98 -16.75 -1.03
N LEU A 224 11.83 -16.48 -1.64
CA LEU A 224 10.69 -17.38 -1.63
C LEU A 224 10.91 -18.67 -2.45
N GLN A 225 11.96 -18.69 -3.29
CA GLN A 225 12.40 -19.86 -4.04
C GLN A 225 13.49 -20.67 -3.31
N ALA A 226 14.02 -20.19 -2.19
CA ALA A 226 15.00 -20.92 -1.40
C ALA A 226 14.40 -22.20 -0.82
N ALA A 227 15.24 -23.22 -0.59
CA ALA A 227 14.84 -24.54 -0.08
C ALA A 227 14.11 -24.51 1.27
N TYR A 228 14.13 -23.37 1.96
CA TYR A 228 13.35 -23.11 3.16
C TYR A 228 11.83 -23.16 2.93
N TYR A 229 11.36 -22.74 1.75
CA TYR A 229 9.95 -22.62 1.43
C TYR A 229 9.42 -23.80 0.63
N PRO A 230 8.14 -24.20 0.83
CA PRO A 230 7.47 -25.14 -0.07
C PRO A 230 7.30 -24.52 -1.46
N ARG A 231 7.15 -25.39 -2.47
CA ARG A 231 6.82 -24.97 -3.84
C ARG A 231 5.52 -24.14 -3.83
N GLY A 232 5.48 -23.09 -4.65
CA GLY A 232 4.30 -22.23 -4.79
C GLY A 232 4.29 -20.97 -3.93
N MET A 233 5.28 -20.75 -3.04
CA MET A 233 5.32 -19.54 -2.21
C MET A 233 5.42 -18.23 -3.00
N VAL A 234 6.10 -18.24 -4.15
CA VAL A 234 6.10 -17.10 -5.08
C VAL A 234 4.69 -16.78 -5.57
N ALA A 235 3.89 -17.80 -5.89
CA ALA A 235 2.51 -17.62 -6.34
C ALA A 235 1.60 -17.14 -5.20
N LEU A 236 1.81 -17.63 -3.98
CA LEU A 236 1.10 -17.12 -2.79
C LEU A 236 1.41 -15.63 -2.56
N ALA A 237 2.68 -15.24 -2.62
CA ALA A 237 3.08 -13.84 -2.45
C ALA A 237 2.54 -12.91 -3.55
N MET A 238 2.21 -13.44 -4.73
CA MET A 238 1.57 -12.69 -5.82
C MET A 238 0.16 -12.20 -5.44
N ALA A 239 -0.43 -12.72 -4.35
CA ALA A 239 -1.65 -12.18 -3.78
C ALA A 239 -1.56 -10.67 -3.48
N SER A 240 -0.38 -10.15 -3.13
CA SER A 240 -0.19 -8.71 -2.85
C SER A 240 -0.50 -7.83 -4.07
N PRO A 241 0.27 -7.89 -5.18
CA PRO A 241 0.01 -7.04 -6.34
C PRO A 241 -1.36 -7.33 -6.99
N LEU A 242 -1.84 -8.57 -6.96
CA LEU A 242 -3.17 -8.91 -7.48
C LEU A 242 -4.30 -8.30 -6.64
N PHE A 243 -4.18 -8.35 -5.31
CA PHE A 243 -5.13 -7.72 -4.42
C PHE A 243 -5.13 -6.21 -4.62
N THR A 244 -3.96 -5.56 -4.65
CA THR A 244 -3.83 -4.12 -4.93
C THR A 244 -4.44 -3.75 -6.28
N TYR A 245 -4.17 -4.52 -7.33
CA TYR A 245 -4.81 -4.31 -8.63
C TYR A 245 -6.33 -4.42 -8.53
N TYR A 246 -6.84 -5.47 -7.91
CA TYR A 246 -8.28 -5.74 -7.83
C TYR A 246 -9.01 -4.63 -7.05
N ILE A 247 -8.53 -4.26 -5.87
CA ILE A 247 -9.20 -3.25 -5.04
C ILE A 247 -9.18 -1.88 -5.73
N LEU A 248 -8.06 -1.47 -6.33
CA LEU A 248 -7.95 -0.20 -7.01
C LEU A 248 -8.78 -0.20 -8.29
N ARG A 249 -8.73 -1.26 -9.10
CA ARG A 249 -9.41 -1.27 -10.39
C ARG A 249 -10.91 -1.48 -10.28
N LYS A 250 -11.36 -2.29 -9.32
CA LYS A 250 -12.73 -2.86 -9.30
C LYS A 250 -13.55 -2.50 -8.06
N LEU A 251 -12.94 -2.07 -6.97
CA LEU A 251 -13.67 -1.80 -5.73
C LEU A 251 -13.56 -0.34 -5.26
N SER A 252 -12.44 0.03 -4.64
CA SER A 252 -12.30 1.25 -3.85
C SER A 252 -11.55 2.40 -4.56
N GLY A 253 -10.79 2.12 -5.62
CA GLY A 253 -10.03 3.14 -6.35
C GLY A 253 -10.82 3.78 -7.49
N VAL A 254 -10.72 3.20 -8.67
CA VAL A 254 -11.28 3.70 -9.93
C VAL A 254 -12.81 3.85 -9.90
N PRO A 255 -13.62 2.86 -9.49
CA PRO A 255 -15.07 2.95 -9.69
C PRO A 255 -15.74 4.12 -8.95
N PRO A 256 -15.45 4.39 -7.67
CA PRO A 256 -16.03 5.54 -6.97
C PRO A 256 -15.61 6.88 -7.60
N LEU A 257 -14.35 7.01 -8.03
CA LEU A 257 -13.83 8.24 -8.63
C LEU A 257 -14.42 8.52 -10.01
N GLU A 258 -14.52 7.50 -10.87
CA GLU A 258 -15.17 7.62 -12.18
C GLU A 258 -16.65 7.97 -12.04
N ARG A 259 -17.38 7.30 -11.12
CA ARG A 259 -18.78 7.63 -10.84
C ARG A 259 -18.97 9.07 -10.35
N GLN A 260 -18.08 9.56 -9.49
CA GLN A 260 -18.12 10.98 -9.09
C GLN A 260 -17.80 11.92 -10.25
N GLY A 261 -16.83 11.57 -11.10
CA GLY A 261 -16.50 12.32 -12.31
C GLY A 261 -17.70 12.41 -13.26
N ASP A 262 -18.37 11.28 -13.52
CA ASP A 262 -19.54 11.21 -14.39
C ASP A 262 -20.73 12.00 -13.83
N LYS A 263 -20.95 11.96 -12.52
CA LYS A 263 -21.98 12.80 -11.88
C LYS A 263 -21.72 14.30 -12.03
N ARG A 264 -20.45 14.72 -12.03
CA ARG A 264 -20.05 16.14 -12.08
C ARG A 264 -19.87 16.67 -13.50
N PHE A 265 -19.38 15.83 -14.41
CA PHE A 265 -18.88 16.24 -15.73
C PHE A 265 -19.43 15.38 -16.87
N GLY A 266 -20.35 14.43 -16.62
CA GLY A 266 -20.84 13.49 -17.63
C GLY A 266 -21.47 14.12 -18.87
N SER A 267 -22.03 15.31 -18.74
CA SER A 267 -22.59 16.10 -19.84
C SER A 267 -21.56 17.00 -20.56
N ASP A 268 -20.32 17.07 -20.07
CA ASP A 268 -19.26 17.87 -20.66
C ASP A 268 -18.58 17.11 -21.82
N PRO A 269 -18.60 17.64 -23.05
CA PRO A 269 -17.95 16.98 -24.20
C PRO A 269 -16.45 16.70 -23.97
N LYS A 270 -15.74 17.56 -23.23
CA LYS A 270 -14.32 17.34 -22.92
C LYS A 270 -14.10 16.15 -22.00
N TRP A 271 -15.03 15.90 -21.07
CA TRP A 271 -14.95 14.75 -20.16
C TRP A 271 -15.16 13.44 -20.92
N GLN A 272 -16.14 13.43 -21.82
CA GLN A 272 -16.41 12.28 -22.69
C GLN A 272 -15.22 11.98 -23.59
N ASP A 273 -14.65 13.01 -24.23
CA ASP A 273 -13.46 12.85 -25.08
C ASP A 273 -12.25 12.34 -24.28
N TYR A 274 -12.02 12.87 -23.07
CA TYR A 274 -10.97 12.39 -22.18
C TYR A 274 -11.12 10.90 -21.82
N LYS A 275 -12.34 10.44 -21.49
CA LYS A 275 -12.59 9.02 -21.18
C LYS A 275 -12.44 8.10 -22.40
N ARG A 276 -12.70 8.63 -23.60
CA ARG A 276 -12.55 7.93 -24.88
C ARG A 276 -11.10 7.83 -25.34
N THR A 277 -10.27 8.82 -25.05
CA THR A 277 -8.88 8.93 -25.55
C THR A 277 -7.81 8.58 -24.53
N VAL A 278 -8.15 8.56 -23.24
CA VAL A 278 -7.21 8.24 -22.16
C VAL A 278 -7.65 6.95 -21.45
N PRO A 279 -6.80 5.90 -21.43
CA PRO A 279 -7.12 4.63 -20.78
C PRO A 279 -7.21 4.79 -19.27
N VAL A 280 -7.93 3.89 -18.60
CA VAL A 280 -8.03 3.88 -17.13
C VAL A 280 -6.65 3.70 -16.50
N PHE A 281 -5.92 2.68 -16.97
CA PHE A 281 -4.55 2.38 -16.61
C PHE A 281 -3.74 2.28 -17.89
N TRP A 282 -2.61 2.96 -17.96
CA TRP A 282 -1.65 2.80 -19.04
C TRP A 282 -0.57 1.77 -18.66
N PRO A 283 -0.07 0.95 -19.61
CA PRO A 283 -0.55 0.78 -20.99
C PRO A 283 -1.76 -0.18 -21.08
N TRP A 284 -2.23 -0.73 -19.96
CA TRP A 284 -3.26 -1.77 -19.92
C TRP A 284 -4.59 -1.25 -19.36
N GLY A 285 -5.54 -0.92 -20.21
CA GLY A 285 -6.85 -0.49 -19.74
C GLY A 285 -7.76 -0.08 -20.88
N GLY A 286 -8.99 -0.60 -20.90
CA GLY A 286 -9.97 -0.23 -21.92
C GLY A 286 -10.32 1.25 -21.86
N TYR A 287 -10.44 1.85 -23.04
CA TYR A 287 -11.18 3.08 -23.25
C TYR A 287 -12.65 2.85 -22.88
N GLN A 288 -13.34 3.87 -22.38
CA GLN A 288 -14.80 3.79 -22.30
C GLN A 288 -15.33 4.36 -23.61
N ALA A 289 -15.99 3.48 -24.38
CA ALA A 289 -16.81 3.86 -25.52
C ALA A 289 -18.07 4.59 -25.05
#